data_AF-A0A2P8KEC4-F1
#
_entry.id   AF-A0A2P8KEC4-F1
#
_cell.length_a   1.000
_cell.length_b   1.000
_cell.length_c   1.000
_cell.angle_alpha   90.00
_cell.angle_beta   90.00
_cell.angle_gamma   90.00
#
_symmetry.space_group_name_H-M   'P 1'
#
loop_
_entity.id
_entity.type
_entity.pdbx_description
1 polymer ?
#
loop_
_entity_poly.entity_id
_entity_poly.type
_entity_poly.pdbx_seq_one_letter_code
_entity_poly.pdbx_strand_id
1 'polypeptide(L)'
;MGLSSRIFLLSDDDTLHALAGSAFMRMLRKEDKCRIPDFAGQRVRQADLIVEVVDRKPAQVVHQTFSILDFDTEGLLDVERLNLQQFARAEEFVAQMPQSPAPPAGVVVDAARRFIAQGGSWEPDEPLQVRLHAAALGQLACPRVRVVP
;
A
#
# COMPACT_ATOMS: atom_id res chain seq x y z
N MET A 1 -21.39 -12.81 -4.20
CA MET A 1 -20.65 -11.55 -4.41
C MET A 1 -19.74 -11.36 -3.22
N GLY A 2 -18.47 -11.02 -3.44
CA GLY A 2 -17.49 -10.81 -2.38
C GLY A 2 -16.42 -9.82 -2.79
N LEU A 3 -15.58 -9.40 -1.84
CA LEU A 3 -14.44 -8.52 -2.08
C LEU A 3 -13.14 -9.30 -1.92
N SER A 4 -12.15 -8.99 -2.75
CA SER A 4 -10.81 -9.54 -2.64
C SER A 4 -9.77 -8.44 -2.78
N SER A 5 -8.79 -8.43 -1.89
CA SER A 5 -7.62 -7.57 -2.04
C SER A 5 -6.61 -8.18 -3.03
N ARG A 6 -6.01 -7.33 -3.86
CA ARG A 6 -4.95 -7.63 -4.82
C ARG A 6 -3.78 -6.69 -4.56
N ILE A 7 -2.71 -7.23 -3.98
CA ILE A 7 -1.56 -6.46 -3.53
C ILE A 7 -0.41 -6.63 -4.52
N PHE A 8 0.16 -5.51 -4.94
CA PHE A 8 1.32 -5.46 -5.82
C PHE A 8 2.44 -4.62 -5.20
N LEU A 9 3.66 -5.11 -5.31
CA LEU A 9 4.90 -4.37 -5.04
C LEU A 9 5.55 -4.00 -6.36
N LEU A 10 6.04 -2.77 -6.47
CA LEU A 10 6.68 -2.27 -7.67
C LEU A 10 8.19 -2.24 -7.47
N SER A 11 8.90 -2.81 -8.42
CA SER A 11 10.35 -2.62 -8.56
C SER A 11 10.66 -1.24 -9.15
N ASP A 12 11.93 -0.84 -9.14
CA ASP A 12 12.38 0.45 -9.67
C ASP A 12 12.08 0.63 -11.17
N ASP A 13 11.94 -0.46 -11.91
CA ASP A 13 11.59 -0.50 -13.34
C ASP A 13 10.06 -0.55 -13.60
N ASP A 14 9.24 -0.27 -12.59
CA ASP A 14 7.77 -0.41 -12.63
C ASP A 14 7.27 -1.83 -12.96
N THR A 15 8.09 -2.86 -12.73
CA THR A 15 7.61 -4.25 -12.77
C THR A 15 6.70 -4.53 -11.58
N LEU A 16 5.51 -5.08 -11.86
CA LEU A 16 4.52 -5.45 -10.84
C LEU A 16 4.83 -6.85 -10.29
N HIS A 17 5.00 -6.97 -8.98
CA HIS A 17 5.16 -8.23 -8.28
C HIS A 17 3.95 -8.49 -7.38
N ALA A 18 3.22 -9.58 -7.63
CA ALA A 18 2.06 -9.94 -6.85
C ALA A 18 2.47 -10.46 -5.46
N LEU A 19 1.94 -9.84 -4.41
CA LEU A 19 2.09 -10.27 -3.03
C LEU A 19 0.81 -10.98 -2.57
N ALA A 20 0.95 -12.16 -1.98
CA ALA A 20 -0.19 -12.86 -1.42
C ALA A 20 -0.75 -12.07 -0.22
N GLY A 21 -2.06 -11.81 -0.19
CA GLY A 21 -2.70 -11.08 0.91
C GLY A 21 -2.47 -11.74 2.28
N SER A 22 -2.46 -13.07 2.35
CA SER A 22 -2.12 -13.80 3.57
C SER A 22 -0.67 -13.57 4.02
N ALA A 23 0.28 -13.45 3.09
CA ALA A 23 1.66 -13.14 3.42
C ALA A 23 1.79 -11.71 3.93
N PHE A 24 1.13 -10.74 3.28
CA PHE A 24 1.12 -9.36 3.75
C PHE A 24 0.51 -9.24 5.15
N MET A 25 -0.61 -9.93 5.42
CA MET A 25 -1.22 -9.94 6.75
C MET A 25 -0.29 -10.53 7.82
N ARG A 26 0.47 -11.60 7.51
CA ARG A 26 1.48 -12.16 8.42
C ARG A 26 2.59 -11.15 8.71
N MET A 27 3.07 -10.44 7.69
CA MET A 27 4.08 -9.38 7.84
C MET A 27 3.57 -8.24 8.74
N LEU A 28 2.32 -7.78 8.54
CA LEU A 28 1.70 -6.74 9.38
C LEU A 28 1.58 -7.16 10.84
N ARG A 29 1.34 -8.45 11.10
CA ARG A 29 1.27 -9.01 12.46
C ARG A 29 2.65 -9.30 13.05
N LYS A 30 3.73 -9.04 12.29
CA LYS A 30 5.11 -9.44 12.60
C LYS A 30 5.22 -10.95 12.90
N GLU A 31 4.36 -11.76 12.28
CA GLU A 31 4.37 -13.22 12.40
C GLU A 31 5.55 -13.81 11.59
N ASP A 32 6.21 -14.82 12.17
CA ASP A 32 7.29 -15.60 11.55
C ASP A 32 8.47 -14.78 11.00
N LYS A 33 8.60 -13.50 11.37
CA LYS A 33 9.61 -12.57 10.83
C LYS A 33 9.75 -12.66 9.30
N CYS A 34 8.61 -12.74 8.60
CA CYS A 34 8.59 -12.89 7.15
C CYS A 34 9.37 -11.75 6.47
N ARG A 35 10.36 -12.12 5.66
CA ARG A 35 11.21 -11.22 4.87
C ARG A 35 10.89 -11.32 3.39
N ILE A 36 11.15 -10.23 2.67
CA ILE A 36 11.17 -10.19 1.21
C ILE A 36 12.58 -9.77 0.76
N PRO A 37 13.50 -10.73 0.54
CA PRO A 37 14.91 -10.42 0.25
C PRO A 37 15.12 -9.56 -0.99
N ASP A 38 14.28 -9.74 -2.01
CA ASP A 38 14.38 -8.99 -3.27
C ASP A 38 14.15 -7.48 -3.09
N PHE A 39 13.53 -7.07 -1.98
CA PHE A 39 13.27 -5.68 -1.61
C PHE A 39 14.04 -5.24 -0.35
N ALA A 40 15.05 -5.99 0.09
CA ALA A 40 15.84 -5.65 1.27
C ALA A 40 16.52 -4.29 1.13
N GLY A 41 16.38 -3.44 2.16
CA GLY A 41 16.92 -2.09 2.24
C GLY A 41 16.22 -1.07 1.34
N GLN A 42 15.11 -1.46 0.70
CA GLN A 42 14.43 -0.61 -0.28
C GLN A 42 13.18 0.05 0.28
N ARG A 43 12.81 1.14 -0.39
CA ARG A 43 11.58 1.86 -0.18
C ARG A 43 10.66 1.62 -1.37
N VAL A 44 9.63 0.81 -1.17
CA VAL A 44 8.90 0.13 -2.25
C VAL A 44 7.51 0.74 -2.42
N ARG A 45 7.15 1.04 -3.66
CA ARG A 45 5.78 1.42 -4.02
C ARG A 45 4.88 0.19 -3.95
N GLN A 46 3.81 0.30 -3.20
CA GLN A 46 2.80 -0.73 -3.02
C GLN A 46 1.43 -0.23 -3.47
N ALA A 47 0.69 -1.09 -4.16
CA ALA A 47 -0.69 -0.86 -4.57
C ALA A 47 -1.59 -1.98 -4.01
N ASP A 48 -2.69 -1.64 -3.35
CA ASP A 48 -3.72 -2.59 -2.89
C ASP A 48 -5.03 -2.22 -3.57
N LEU A 49 -5.49 -3.09 -4.45
CA LEU A 49 -6.73 -2.93 -5.21
C LEU A 49 -7.76 -3.92 -4.66
N ILE A 50 -8.86 -3.37 -4.16
CA ILE A 50 -10.02 -4.16 -3.75
C ILE A 50 -10.88 -4.40 -4.99
N VAL A 51 -11.02 -5.66 -5.36
CA VAL A 51 -11.86 -6.09 -6.48
C VAL A 51 -13.14 -6.73 -6.00
N GLU A 52 -14.23 -6.41 -6.67
CA GLU A 52 -15.47 -7.17 -6.57
C GLU A 52 -15.33 -8.50 -7.31
N VAL A 53 -15.81 -9.57 -6.68
CA VAL A 53 -15.79 -10.93 -7.21
C VAL A 53 -17.22 -11.45 -7.36
N VAL A 54 -17.58 -11.75 -8.61
CA VAL A 54 -18.86 -12.34 -9.03
C VAL A 54 -18.55 -13.66 -9.72
N ASP A 55 -19.24 -14.74 -9.34
CA ASP A 55 -19.03 -16.09 -9.89
C ASP A 55 -17.56 -16.54 -9.91
N ARG A 56 -16.83 -16.21 -8.83
CA ARG A 56 -15.40 -16.48 -8.62
C ARG A 56 -14.46 -15.79 -9.61
N LYS A 57 -14.95 -14.82 -10.38
CA LYS A 57 -14.16 -13.99 -11.30
C LYS A 57 -14.11 -12.54 -10.81
N PRO A 58 -12.95 -11.87 -10.87
CA PRO A 58 -12.88 -10.44 -10.58
C PRO A 58 -13.66 -9.66 -11.65
N ALA A 59 -14.56 -8.78 -11.22
CA ALA A 59 -15.46 -8.03 -12.09
C ALA A 59 -14.99 -6.58 -12.29
N GLN A 60 -14.71 -5.88 -11.19
CA GLN A 60 -14.28 -4.48 -11.20
C GLN A 60 -13.45 -4.13 -9.97
N VAL A 61 -12.61 -3.11 -10.08
CA VAL A 61 -11.91 -2.49 -8.95
C VAL A 61 -12.87 -1.50 -8.29
N VAL A 62 -13.12 -1.68 -6.98
CA VAL A 62 -14.06 -0.83 -6.21
C VAL A 62 -13.35 0.12 -5.26
N HIS A 63 -12.10 -0.18 -4.92
CA HIS A 63 -11.26 0.68 -4.09
C HIS A 63 -9.78 0.42 -4.38
N GLN A 64 -8.94 1.44 -4.18
CA GLN A 64 -7.51 1.35 -4.39
C GLN A 64 -6.77 2.23 -3.38
N THR A 65 -5.65 1.72 -2.88
CA THR A 65 -4.73 2.47 -2.03
C THR A 65 -3.30 2.31 -2.54
N PHE A 66 -2.54 3.39 -2.43
CA PHE A 66 -1.14 3.45 -2.84
C PHE A 66 -0.31 3.85 -1.63
N SER A 67 0.65 3.00 -1.26
CA SER A 67 1.49 3.22 -0.08
C SER A 67 2.95 2.97 -0.38
N ILE A 68 3.82 3.62 0.38
CA ILE A 68 5.25 3.40 0.35
C ILE A 68 5.60 2.50 1.54
N LEU A 69 6.11 1.31 1.25
CA LEU A 69 6.60 0.37 2.26
C LEU A 69 8.10 0.57 2.44
N ASP A 70 8.55 0.66 3.69
CA ASP A 70 9.97 0.69 4.01
C ASP A 70 10.40 -0.71 4.47
N PHE A 71 11.43 -1.25 3.83
CA PHE A 71 12.04 -2.53 4.19
C PHE A 71 13.42 -2.31 4.78
N ASP A 72 13.73 -3.00 5.89
CA ASP A 72 15.07 -2.98 6.46
C ASP A 72 16.07 -3.78 5.61
N THR A 73 17.35 -3.75 5.99
CA THR A 73 18.43 -4.45 5.26
C THR A 73 18.28 -5.98 5.22
N GLU A 74 17.39 -6.57 6.03
CA GLU A 74 17.05 -8.00 5.95
C GLU A 74 15.79 -8.27 5.12
N GLY A 75 15.10 -7.22 4.65
CA GLY A 75 13.84 -7.34 3.92
C GLY A 75 12.62 -7.49 4.83
N LEU A 76 12.73 -7.12 6.11
CA LEU A 76 11.58 -7.02 7.01
C LEU A 76 10.84 -5.72 6.78
N LEU A 77 9.51 -5.79 6.78
CA LEU A 77 8.66 -4.60 6.68
C LEU A 77 8.70 -3.79 7.98
N ASP A 78 8.96 -2.48 7.86
CA ASP A 78 8.81 -1.53 8.95
C ASP A 78 7.32 -1.22 9.18
N VAL A 79 6.66 -2.11 9.92
CA VAL A 79 5.22 -2.01 10.25
C VAL A 79 4.91 -0.77 11.09
N GLU A 80 5.83 -0.35 11.96
CA GLU A 80 5.62 0.83 12.80
C GLU A 80 5.56 2.09 11.95
N ARG A 81 6.49 2.22 11.01
CA ARG A 81 6.48 3.33 10.06
C ARG A 81 5.27 3.30 9.14
N LEU A 82 4.86 2.12 8.66
CA LEU A 82 3.63 1.97 7.88
C LEU A 82 2.39 2.43 8.66
N ASN A 83 2.26 2.03 9.93
CA ASN A 83 1.14 2.45 10.78
C ASN A 83 1.14 3.96 11.00
N LEU A 84 2.30 4.56 11.27
CA LEU A 84 2.44 6.02 11.41
C LEU A 84 2.00 6.75 10.12
N GLN A 85 2.38 6.25 8.95
CA GLN A 85 1.93 6.79 7.66
C GLN A 85 0.42 6.68 7.49
N GLN A 86 -0.19 5.54 7.86
CA GLN A 86 -1.65 5.34 7.80
C GLN A 86 -2.40 6.29 8.73
N PHE A 87 -1.94 6.46 9.97
CA PHE A 87 -2.53 7.41 10.92
C PHE A 87 -2.41 8.85 10.42
N ALA A 88 -1.23 9.26 9.92
CA ALA A 88 -1.02 10.61 9.41
C ALA A 88 -1.94 10.92 8.22
N ARG A 89 -2.17 9.95 7.33
CA ARG A 89 -3.13 10.09 6.22
C ARG A 89 -4.57 10.22 6.69
N ALA A 90 -4.97 9.43 7.69
CA ALA A 90 -6.31 9.52 8.27
C ALA A 90 -6.53 10.89 8.93
N GLU A 91 -5.55 11.39 9.69
CA GLU A 91 -5.58 12.73 10.28
C GLU A 91 -5.70 13.82 9.20
N GLU A 92 -4.93 13.72 8.11
CA GLU A 92 -4.98 14.67 7.00
C GLU A 92 -6.31 14.64 6.24
N PHE A 93 -6.86 13.46 5.96
CA PHE A 93 -8.18 13.31 5.35
C PHE A 93 -9.28 13.96 6.22
N VAL A 94 -9.24 13.73 7.53
CA VAL A 94 -10.16 14.38 8.49
C VAL A 94 -9.99 15.89 8.46
N ALA A 95 -8.77 16.41 8.49
CA ALA A 95 -8.51 17.85 8.48
C ALA A 95 -9.03 18.56 7.22
N GLN A 96 -9.11 17.87 6.09
CA GLN A 96 -9.64 18.41 4.84
C GLN A 96 -11.17 18.32 4.72
N MET A 97 -11.86 17.64 5.66
CA MET A 97 -13.31 17.56 5.63
C MET A 97 -13.97 18.92 5.90
N PRO A 98 -15.05 19.28 5.19
CA PRO A 98 -15.72 20.57 5.36
C PRO A 98 -16.24 20.85 6.78
N GLN A 99 -16.48 19.80 7.57
CA GLN A 99 -17.01 19.88 8.94
C GLN A 99 -15.94 19.78 10.02
N SER A 100 -14.66 19.70 9.65
CA SER A 100 -13.59 19.65 10.65
C SER A 100 -13.50 20.98 11.40
N PRO A 101 -13.49 20.95 12.74
CA PRO A 101 -13.31 22.17 13.52
C PRO A 101 -11.97 22.81 13.14
N ALA A 102 -12.00 24.09 12.77
CA ALA A 102 -10.77 24.83 12.50
C ALA A 102 -9.87 24.73 13.74
N PRO A 103 -8.57 24.39 13.56
CA PRO A 103 -7.67 24.35 14.69
C PRO A 103 -7.65 25.73 15.37
N PRO A 104 -7.69 25.80 16.72
CA PRO A 104 -7.64 27.08 17.42
C PRO A 104 -6.41 27.88 16.99
N ALA A 105 -6.55 29.21 16.94
CA ALA A 105 -5.44 30.08 16.56
C ALA A 105 -4.22 29.80 17.46
N GLY A 106 -3.09 29.43 16.86
CA GLY A 106 -1.84 29.12 17.57
C GLY A 106 -1.48 27.63 17.65
N VAL A 107 -2.26 26.71 17.06
CA VAL A 107 -1.85 25.30 16.93
C VAL A 107 -0.68 25.20 15.96
N VAL A 108 0.50 24.88 16.50
CA VAL A 108 1.65 24.44 15.72
C VAL A 108 1.29 23.09 15.12
N VAL A 109 1.02 23.06 13.82
CA VAL A 109 0.84 21.79 13.11
C VAL A 109 2.20 21.11 13.00
N ASP A 110 2.30 19.89 13.52
CA ASP A 110 3.50 19.07 13.42
C ASP A 110 3.81 18.78 11.93
N ALA A 111 4.74 19.56 11.38
CA ALA A 111 5.15 19.44 9.99
C ALA A 111 5.77 18.08 9.67
N ALA A 112 6.30 17.36 10.68
CA ALA A 112 6.82 16.01 10.48
C ALA A 112 5.70 15.03 10.11
N ARG A 113 4.50 15.18 10.70
CA ARG A 113 3.34 14.35 10.35
C ARG A 113 2.87 14.56 8.92
N ARG A 114 2.87 15.80 8.43
CA ARG A 114 2.57 16.11 7.02
C ARG A 114 3.60 15.52 6.06
N PHE A 115 4.89 15.59 6.43
CA PHE A 115 5.96 14.97 5.63
C PHE A 115 5.87 13.44 5.62
N ILE A 116 5.46 12.83 6.74
CA ILE A 116 5.21 11.39 6.84
C ILE A 116 4.00 10.98 6.00
N ALA A 117 2.91 11.75 6.00
CA ALA A 117 1.74 11.50 5.16
C ALA A 117 2.06 11.61 3.66
N GLN A 118 2.70 12.71 3.25
CA GLN A 118 3.10 12.95 1.86
C GLN A 118 4.18 11.97 1.38
N GLY A 119 5.18 11.69 2.21
CA GLY A 119 6.26 10.77 1.88
C GLY A 119 5.84 9.31 1.93
N GLY A 120 4.75 8.98 2.63
CA GLY A 120 4.24 7.61 2.75
C GLY A 120 3.34 7.18 1.60
N SER A 121 2.92 8.09 0.71
CA SER A 121 2.03 7.81 -0.43
C SER A 121 2.68 8.10 -1.77
N TRP A 122 2.06 7.59 -2.83
CA TRP A 122 2.41 7.87 -4.20
C TRP A 122 1.16 7.78 -5.08
N GLU A 123 1.21 8.31 -6.28
CA GLU A 123 0.15 8.18 -7.28
C GLU A 123 0.74 7.58 -8.56
N PRO A 124 0.09 6.55 -9.15
CA PRO A 124 0.51 6.04 -10.44
C PRO A 124 0.16 7.03 -11.54
N ASP A 125 1.00 7.06 -12.58
CA ASP A 125 0.60 7.68 -13.84
C ASP A 125 -0.46 6.84 -14.56
N GLU A 126 -1.05 7.40 -15.61
CA GLU A 126 -2.15 6.74 -16.34
C GLU A 126 -1.75 5.37 -16.94
N PRO A 127 -0.57 5.19 -17.59
CA PRO A 127 -0.13 3.89 -18.05
C PRO A 127 0.00 2.84 -16.94
N LEU A 128 0.58 3.21 -15.79
CA LEU A 128 0.74 2.32 -14.66
C LEU A 128 -0.60 1.97 -14.01
N GLN A 129 -1.51 2.94 -13.92
CA GLN A 129 -2.87 2.74 -13.42
C GLN A 129 -3.63 1.69 -14.26
N VAL A 130 -3.54 1.77 -15.58
CA VAL A 130 -4.14 0.78 -16.50
C VAL A 130 -3.55 -0.62 -16.26
N ARG A 131 -2.21 -0.72 -16.10
CA ARG A 131 -1.54 -1.99 -15.82
C ARG A 131 -1.96 -2.61 -14.47
N LEU A 132 -2.08 -1.78 -13.44
CA LEU A 132 -2.53 -2.21 -12.11
C LEU A 132 -3.97 -2.74 -12.15
N HIS A 133 -4.88 -2.07 -12.87
CA HIS A 133 -6.25 -2.53 -13.07
C HIS A 133 -6.29 -3.86 -13.82
N ALA A 134 -5.56 -3.98 -14.93
CA ALA A 134 -5.47 -5.23 -15.68
C ALA A 134 -4.92 -6.38 -14.81
N ALA A 135 -3.90 -6.13 -14.00
CA ALA A 135 -3.34 -7.11 -13.08
C ALA A 135 -4.35 -7.52 -11.99
N ALA A 136 -5.05 -6.57 -11.37
CA ALA A 136 -6.03 -6.83 -10.32
C ALA A 136 -7.23 -7.66 -10.83
N LEU A 137 -7.63 -7.43 -12.09
CA LEU A 137 -8.68 -8.18 -12.79
C LEU A 137 -8.17 -9.51 -13.39
N GLY A 138 -6.90 -9.86 -13.20
CA GLY A 138 -6.33 -11.13 -13.67
C GLY A 138 -6.09 -11.18 -15.19
N GLN A 139 -6.07 -10.03 -15.86
CA GLN A 139 -5.81 -9.90 -17.29
C GLN A 139 -4.30 -9.77 -17.59
N LEU A 140 -3.51 -9.39 -16.58
CA LEU A 140 -2.05 -9.31 -16.65
C LEU A 140 -1.42 -10.24 -15.62
N ALA A 141 -0.57 -11.16 -16.08
CA ALA A 141 0.21 -12.02 -15.20
C ALA A 141 1.36 -11.21 -14.56
N CYS A 142 1.53 -11.37 -13.25
CA CYS A 142 2.60 -10.73 -12.50
C CYS A 142 3.43 -11.80 -11.79
N PRO A 143 4.77 -11.71 -11.78
CA PRO A 143 5.62 -12.57 -10.96
C PRO A 143 5.20 -12.47 -9.49
N ARG A 144 5.33 -13.57 -8.74
CA ARG A 144 5.04 -13.57 -7.31
C ARG A 144 6.27 -13.13 -6.52
N VAL A 145 6.03 -12.32 -5.51
CA VAL A 145 7.05 -11.97 -4.51
C VAL A 145 7.48 -13.22 -3.75
N ARG A 146 8.80 -13.41 -3.60
CA ARG A 146 9.35 -14.45 -2.75
C ARG A 146 9.35 -13.99 -1.29
N VAL A 147 8.55 -14.65 -0.47
CA VAL A 147 8.52 -14.43 0.98
C VAL A 147 9.24 -15.57 1.67
N VAL A 148 10.18 -15.25 2.56
CA VAL A 148 10.92 -16.23 3.37
C VAL A 148 10.65 -15.99 4.85
N PRO A 149 10.56 -17.02 5.69
CA PRO A 149 10.53 -16.86 7.15
C PRO A 149 11.90 -16.42 7.72
#